data_AF-A0A0Q5MAU8-F1
#
_entry.id   AF-A0A0Q5MAU8-F1
#
_cell.length_a   1.000
_cell.length_b   1.000
_cell.length_c   1.000
_cell.angle_alpha   90.00
_cell.angle_beta   90.00
_cell.angle_gamma   90.00
#
_symmetry.space_group_name_H-M   'P 1'
#
loop_
_entity.id
_entity.type
_entity.pdbx_description
1 polymer ?
#
loop_
_entity_poly.entity_id
_entity_poly.type
_entity_poly.pdbx_seq_one_letter_code
_entity_poly.pdbx_strand_id
1 'polypeptide(L)'
;MTIRVLGIDPGLTRCGVGVVDVRPDRRATLVEVTVIRTPADMPLEKRLLAVGAGIDALLDEHRPEVVAIERVFAQHNLRTVMGVAQVSGVALHSAARRGLPVALHTPSEVKAAITGYGSADKRQVQAMVARILGLAEAPKPADAADALAIAICHAWRGSPMADTPRGPGSEPASAQTPAQAAWRAAERSARASAVPRRLAR
;
A
#
# COMPACT_ATOMS: atom_id res chain seq x y z
N MET A 1 22.58 2.63 -4.12
CA MET A 1 21.33 2.85 -4.89
C MET A 1 20.17 2.67 -3.93
N THR A 2 19.21 3.60 -3.93
CA THR A 2 17.95 3.50 -3.17
C THR A 2 16.84 3.04 -4.11
N ILE A 3 15.79 2.42 -3.55
CA ILE A 3 14.50 2.25 -4.22
C ILE A 3 13.55 3.35 -3.73
N ARG A 4 12.93 4.06 -4.65
CA ARG A 4 11.85 5.02 -4.44
C ARG A 4 10.51 4.34 -4.55
N VAL A 5 9.75 4.40 -3.45
CA VAL A 5 8.42 3.82 -3.35
C VAL A 5 7.41 4.93 -3.09
N LEU A 6 6.31 4.91 -3.86
CA LEU A 6 5.14 5.74 -3.59
C LEU A 6 4.05 4.88 -2.93
N GLY A 7 3.72 5.17 -1.68
CA GLY A 7 2.65 4.54 -0.93
C GLY A 7 1.34 5.32 -1.01
N ILE A 8 0.21 4.62 -1.12
CA ILE A 8 -1.13 5.20 -1.20
C ILE A 8 -2.03 4.56 -0.14
N ASP A 9 -2.58 5.40 0.74
CA ASP A 9 -3.72 5.10 1.61
C ASP A 9 -5.01 5.63 0.95
N PRO A 10 -5.78 4.78 0.25
CA PRO A 10 -6.88 5.22 -0.58
C PRO A 10 -8.08 5.66 0.25
N GLY A 11 -8.62 6.83 -0.08
CA GLY A 11 -9.87 7.28 0.51
C GLY A 11 -10.51 8.37 -0.32
N LEU A 12 -11.85 8.31 -0.46
CA LEU A 12 -12.56 9.22 -1.33
C LEU A 12 -12.51 10.67 -0.82
N THR A 13 -12.57 10.89 0.50
CA THR A 13 -12.50 12.24 1.10
C THR A 13 -11.07 12.67 1.39
N ARG A 14 -10.22 11.71 1.78
CA ARG A 14 -8.81 11.91 2.07
C ARG A 14 -8.06 10.72 1.50
N CYS A 15 -7.15 10.97 0.57
CA CYS A 15 -6.24 9.96 0.05
C CYS A 15 -4.83 10.35 0.47
N GLY A 16 -4.22 9.56 1.35
CA GLY A 16 -2.83 9.76 1.75
C GLY A 16 -1.89 9.29 0.66
N VAL A 17 -0.88 10.08 0.34
CA VAL A 17 0.19 9.70 -0.58
C VAL A 17 1.54 10.05 0.04
N GLY A 18 2.44 9.08 0.10
CA GLY A 18 3.77 9.25 0.70
C GLY A 18 4.85 8.65 -0.19
N VAL A 19 5.96 9.36 -0.36
CA VAL A 19 7.11 8.93 -1.14
C VAL A 19 8.31 8.78 -0.23
N VAL A 20 8.97 7.63 -0.31
CA VAL A 20 10.17 7.33 0.48
C VAL A 20 11.27 6.77 -0.42
N ASP A 21 12.50 7.14 -0.12
CA ASP A 21 13.69 6.48 -0.66
C ASP A 21 14.20 5.49 0.39
N VAL A 22 14.44 4.25 0.00
CA VAL A 22 14.88 3.18 0.91
C VAL A 22 16.16 2.56 0.40
N ARG A 23 17.17 2.50 1.26
CA ARG A 23 18.46 1.87 0.99
C ARG A 23 18.38 0.35 1.15
N PRO A 24 19.32 -0.43 0.58
CA PRO A 24 19.38 -1.89 0.75
C PRO A 24 19.49 -2.32 2.22
N ASP A 25 20.12 -1.49 3.06
CA ASP A 25 20.21 -1.68 4.52
C ASP A 25 18.95 -1.23 5.29
N ARG A 26 17.84 -1.04 4.58
CA ARG A 26 16.51 -0.67 5.11
C ARG A 26 16.38 0.74 5.68
N ARG A 27 17.43 1.58 5.64
CA ARG A 27 17.27 2.99 6.01
C ARG A 27 16.34 3.68 5.02
N ALA A 28 15.27 4.27 5.55
CA ALA A 28 14.27 5.01 4.79
C ALA A 28 14.47 6.52 4.99
N THR A 29 14.18 7.30 3.96
CA THR A 29 14.19 8.76 3.99
C THR A 29 12.90 9.28 3.38
N LEU A 30 12.28 10.25 4.05
CA LEU A 30 11.09 10.91 3.54
C LEU A 30 11.48 11.75 2.31
N VAL A 31 10.77 11.55 1.20
CA VAL A 31 10.88 12.39 0.00
C VAL A 31 9.74 13.39 -0.01
N GLU A 32 8.50 12.91 0.08
CA GLU A 32 7.30 13.74 0.12
C GLU A 32 6.18 13.03 0.87
N VAL A 33 5.28 13.79 1.47
CA VAL A 33 4.01 13.26 1.94
C VAL A 33 2.92 14.33 1.82
N THR A 34 1.78 13.92 1.29
CA THR A 34 0.62 14.80 1.12
C THR A 34 -0.68 14.02 1.31
N VAL A 35 -1.78 14.76 1.45
CA VAL A 35 -3.12 14.18 1.51
C VAL A 35 -4.02 14.92 0.53
N ILE A 36 -4.42 14.20 -0.51
CA ILE A 36 -5.36 14.71 -1.50
C ILE A 36 -6.74 14.71 -0.85
N ARG A 37 -7.38 15.89 -0.80
CA ARG A 37 -8.66 16.10 -0.13
C ARG A 37 -9.73 16.46 -1.13
N THR A 38 -10.89 15.84 -1.02
CA THR A 38 -12.07 16.24 -1.78
C THR A 38 -13.26 16.50 -0.86
N PRO A 39 -14.05 17.57 -1.10
CA PRO A 39 -15.27 17.84 -0.35
C PRO A 39 -16.28 16.70 -0.47
N ALA A 40 -17.04 16.44 0.60
CA ALA A 40 -17.99 15.33 0.64
C ALA A 40 -19.25 15.57 -0.23
N ASP A 41 -19.59 16.84 -0.45
CA ASP A 41 -20.69 17.35 -1.28
C ASP A 41 -20.33 17.42 -2.78
N MET A 42 -19.06 17.23 -3.13
CA MET A 42 -18.64 17.17 -4.52
C MET A 42 -19.16 15.90 -5.20
N PRO A 43 -19.67 15.96 -6.45
CA PRO A 43 -20.07 14.80 -7.23
C PRO A 43 -18.96 13.74 -7.33
N LEU A 44 -19.32 12.45 -7.25
CA LEU A 44 -18.38 11.34 -7.16
C LEU A 44 -17.33 11.36 -8.27
N GLU A 45 -17.76 11.54 -9.52
CA GLU A 45 -16.91 11.58 -10.70
C GLU A 45 -15.88 12.72 -10.63
N LYS A 46 -16.27 13.87 -10.09
CA LYS A 46 -15.36 15.01 -9.88
C LYS A 46 -14.36 14.74 -8.76
N ARG A 47 -14.79 14.03 -7.70
CA ARG A 47 -13.89 13.60 -6.62
C ARG A 47 -12.85 12.61 -7.12
N LEU A 48 -13.26 11.62 -7.90
CA LEU A 48 -12.35 10.65 -8.52
C LEU A 48 -11.38 11.33 -9.50
N LEU A 49 -11.86 12.30 -10.29
CA LEU A 49 -11.01 13.10 -11.16
C LEU A 49 -9.95 13.88 -10.38
N ALA A 50 -10.35 14.56 -9.29
CA ALA A 50 -9.43 15.34 -8.46
C ALA A 50 -8.39 14.44 -7.76
N VAL A 51 -8.80 13.29 -7.24
CA VAL A 51 -7.89 12.29 -6.65
C VAL A 51 -6.92 11.75 -7.70
N GLY A 52 -7.42 11.38 -8.88
CA GLY A 52 -6.59 10.90 -9.98
C GLY A 52 -5.56 11.92 -10.44
N ALA A 53 -5.96 13.19 -10.60
CA ALA A 53 -5.05 14.27 -10.97
C ALA A 53 -3.95 14.48 -9.92
N GLY A 54 -4.28 14.43 -8.63
CA GLY A 54 -3.29 14.54 -7.56
C GLY A 54 -2.31 13.36 -7.53
N ILE A 55 -2.79 12.14 -7.74
CA ILE A 55 -1.93 10.95 -7.84
C ILE A 55 -1.02 11.04 -9.07
N ASP A 56 -1.57 11.43 -10.22
CA ASP A 56 -0.82 11.57 -11.47
C ASP A 56 0.31 12.60 -11.32
N ALA A 57 0.04 13.74 -10.68
CA ALA A 57 1.06 14.77 -10.43
C ALA A 57 2.25 14.21 -9.61
N LEU A 58 1.97 13.48 -8.53
CA LEU A 58 3.01 12.89 -7.67
C LEU A 58 3.80 11.79 -8.37
N LEU A 59 3.14 10.99 -9.21
CA LEU A 59 3.81 9.97 -10.03
C LEU A 59 4.75 10.62 -11.06
N ASP A 60 4.32 11.71 -11.70
CA ASP A 60 5.10 12.42 -12.72
C ASP A 60 6.28 13.19 -12.12
N GLU A 61 6.08 13.79 -10.95
CA GLU A 61 7.09 14.56 -10.22
C GLU A 61 8.18 13.65 -9.65
N HIS A 62 7.81 12.61 -8.90
CA HIS A 62 8.79 11.82 -8.15
C HIS A 62 9.33 10.61 -8.90
N ARG A 63 8.63 10.16 -9.95
CA ARG A 63 9.00 9.00 -10.78
C ARG A 63 9.42 7.78 -9.95
N PRO A 64 8.56 7.27 -9.06
CA PRO A 64 8.90 6.12 -8.23
C PRO A 64 9.14 4.88 -9.08
N GLU A 65 9.90 3.91 -8.58
CA GLU A 65 10.07 2.62 -9.27
C GLU A 65 8.89 1.67 -9.02
N VAL A 66 8.10 1.91 -7.97
CA VAL A 66 6.97 1.05 -7.59
C VAL A 66 5.92 1.82 -6.79
N VAL A 67 4.66 1.45 -6.98
CA VAL A 67 3.53 1.98 -6.22
C VAL A 67 3.01 0.90 -5.26
N ALA A 68 2.90 1.25 -3.98
CA ALA A 68 2.34 0.40 -2.94
C ALA A 68 0.98 0.96 -2.50
N ILE A 69 -0.07 0.13 -2.47
CA ILE A 69 -1.43 0.57 -2.13
C ILE A 69 -1.98 -0.28 -0.99
N GLU A 70 -2.69 0.34 -0.04
CA GLU A 70 -3.46 -0.44 0.94
C GLU A 70 -4.52 -1.30 0.25
N ARG A 71 -4.59 -2.58 0.63
CA ARG A 71 -5.61 -3.50 0.16
C ARG A 71 -6.93 -3.22 0.87
N VAL A 72 -7.99 -3.07 0.09
CA VAL A 72 -9.36 -2.86 0.56
C VAL A 72 -9.98 -4.17 1.07
N PHE A 73 -10.55 -4.15 2.27
CA PHE A 73 -11.30 -5.28 2.85
C PHE A 73 -12.78 -4.95 3.03
N ALA A 74 -13.66 -5.77 2.48
CA ALA A 74 -15.12 -5.54 2.50
C ALA A 74 -15.82 -5.95 3.82
N GLN A 75 -15.14 -6.64 4.73
CA GLN A 75 -15.82 -7.41 5.78
C GLN A 75 -16.56 -6.59 6.85
N HIS A 76 -16.26 -5.30 7.05
CA HIS A 76 -16.77 -4.57 8.22
C HIS A 76 -17.42 -3.20 7.96
N ASN A 77 -17.33 -2.63 6.74
CA ASN A 77 -17.98 -1.34 6.43
C ASN A 77 -18.32 -1.18 4.94
N LEU A 78 -19.42 -1.81 4.51
CA LEU A 78 -19.90 -1.78 3.12
C LEU A 78 -20.20 -0.37 2.58
N ARG A 79 -20.52 0.60 3.46
CA ARG A 79 -20.86 1.96 3.02
C ARG A 79 -19.67 2.77 2.51
N THR A 80 -18.48 2.56 3.08
CA THR A 80 -17.27 3.32 2.72
C THR A 80 -16.35 2.54 1.79
N VAL A 81 -16.44 1.21 1.79
CA VAL A 81 -15.58 0.33 0.99
C VAL A 81 -15.63 0.65 -0.51
N MET A 82 -16.81 1.05 -1.03
CA MET A 82 -16.96 1.32 -2.46
C MET A 82 -16.13 2.54 -2.89
N GLY A 83 -16.17 3.63 -2.11
CA GLY A 83 -15.38 4.84 -2.40
C GLY A 83 -13.87 4.57 -2.33
N VAL A 84 -13.45 3.79 -1.34
CA VAL A 84 -12.05 3.35 -1.22
C VAL A 84 -11.65 2.51 -2.44
N ALA A 85 -12.46 1.50 -2.81
CA ALA A 85 -12.19 0.64 -3.96
C ALA A 85 -12.12 1.42 -5.29
N GLN A 86 -12.98 2.42 -5.47
CA GLN A 86 -12.93 3.30 -6.64
C GLN A 86 -11.62 4.11 -6.69
N VAL A 87 -11.19 4.70 -5.57
CA VAL A 87 -9.90 5.39 -5.49
C VAL A 87 -8.72 4.43 -5.71
N SER A 88 -8.76 3.22 -5.15
CA SER A 88 -7.75 2.20 -5.44
C SER A 88 -7.70 1.85 -6.93
N GLY A 89 -8.85 1.78 -7.60
CA GLY A 89 -8.94 1.58 -9.05
C GLY A 89 -8.30 2.70 -9.85
N VAL A 90 -8.54 3.96 -9.44
CA VAL A 90 -7.89 5.15 -10.04
C VAL A 90 -6.37 5.07 -9.86
N ALA A 91 -5.89 4.77 -8.66
CA ALA A 91 -4.46 4.63 -8.37
C ALA A 91 -3.80 3.51 -9.20
N LEU A 92 -4.44 2.34 -9.28
CA LEU A 92 -3.99 1.21 -10.11
C LEU A 92 -3.91 1.61 -11.58
N HIS A 93 -4.92 2.30 -12.10
CA HIS A 93 -4.95 2.78 -13.47
C HIS A 93 -3.82 3.79 -13.75
N SER A 94 -3.63 4.78 -12.88
CA SER A 94 -2.58 5.79 -13.00
C SER A 94 -1.17 5.20 -13.00
N ALA A 95 -0.92 4.20 -12.16
CA ALA A 95 0.36 3.49 -12.12
C ALA A 95 0.56 2.62 -13.37
N ALA A 96 -0.47 1.84 -13.77
CA ALA A 96 -0.41 0.98 -14.94
C ALA A 96 -0.18 1.75 -16.25
N ARG A 97 -0.76 2.95 -16.39
CA ARG A 97 -0.51 3.85 -17.54
C ARG A 97 0.95 4.26 -17.69
N ARG A 98 1.72 4.22 -16.60
CA ARG A 98 3.15 4.55 -16.57
C ARG A 98 4.06 3.31 -16.60
N GLY A 99 3.48 2.11 -16.74
CA GLY A 99 4.22 0.86 -16.69
C GLY A 99 4.82 0.55 -15.32
N LEU A 100 4.33 1.21 -14.25
CA LEU A 100 4.86 1.02 -12.91
C LEU A 100 4.29 -0.26 -12.28
N PRO A 101 5.13 -1.10 -11.65
CA PRO A 101 4.64 -2.21 -10.86
C PRO A 101 3.81 -1.68 -9.69
N VAL A 102 2.77 -2.44 -9.33
CA VAL A 102 1.89 -2.13 -8.20
C VAL A 102 1.84 -3.31 -7.23
N ALA A 103 2.05 -3.02 -5.94
CA ALA A 103 1.92 -3.98 -4.86
C ALA A 103 0.77 -3.60 -3.92
N LEU A 104 -0.03 -4.59 -3.51
CA LEU A 104 -1.12 -4.39 -2.55
C LEU A 104 -0.72 -4.97 -1.19
N HIS A 105 -0.84 -4.16 -0.13
CA HIS A 105 -0.50 -4.57 1.24
C HIS A 105 -1.71 -4.52 2.15
N THR A 106 -1.87 -5.55 2.97
CA THR A 106 -2.93 -5.60 3.98
C THR A 106 -2.55 -4.77 5.21
N PRO A 107 -3.52 -4.25 5.99
CA PRO A 107 -3.22 -3.54 7.23
C PRO A 107 -2.35 -4.34 8.20
N SER A 108 -2.58 -5.66 8.30
CA SER A 108 -1.78 -6.56 9.14
C SER A 108 -0.34 -6.69 8.66
N GLU A 109 -0.11 -6.70 7.34
CA GLU A 109 1.24 -6.72 6.77
C GLU A 109 2.01 -5.44 7.04
N VAL A 110 1.34 -4.28 6.91
CA VAL A 110 1.91 -2.97 7.22
C VAL A 110 2.27 -2.90 8.69
N LYS A 111 1.34 -3.25 9.58
CA LYS A 111 1.59 -3.30 11.04
C LYS A 111 2.79 -4.19 11.36
N ALA A 112 2.79 -5.43 10.88
CA ALA A 112 3.88 -6.36 11.13
C ALA A 112 5.24 -5.87 10.62
N ALA A 113 5.27 -5.22 9.45
CA ALA A 113 6.51 -4.67 8.89
C ALA A 113 7.07 -3.51 9.73
N ILE A 114 6.19 -2.64 10.23
CA ILE A 114 6.57 -1.41 10.94
C ILE A 114 6.88 -1.65 12.43
N THR A 115 6.08 -2.47 13.11
CA THR A 115 6.17 -2.66 14.57
C THR A 115 6.75 -4.01 14.99
N GLY A 116 6.91 -4.95 14.06
CA GLY A 116 7.36 -6.32 14.31
C GLY A 116 6.23 -7.32 14.60
N TYR A 117 4.97 -6.87 14.74
CA TYR A 117 3.81 -7.75 14.95
C TYR A 117 2.51 -7.16 14.36
N GLY A 118 1.60 -8.02 13.90
CA GLY A 118 0.43 -7.61 13.11
C GLY A 118 -0.73 -6.97 13.89
N SER A 119 -0.76 -7.11 15.22
CA SER A 119 -1.84 -6.61 16.09
C SER A 119 -1.61 -5.21 16.65
N ALA A 120 -0.56 -4.51 16.23
CA ALA A 120 -0.25 -3.17 16.70
C ALA A 120 -1.40 -2.17 16.48
N ASP A 121 -1.54 -1.23 17.41
CA ASP A 121 -2.52 -0.16 17.27
C ASP A 121 -2.04 0.91 16.28
N LYS A 122 -2.97 1.74 15.81
CA LYS A 122 -2.68 2.75 14.78
C LYS A 122 -1.71 3.84 15.26
N ARG A 123 -1.73 4.20 16.54
CA ARG A 123 -0.84 5.22 17.11
C ARG A 123 0.61 4.71 17.19
N GLN A 124 0.78 3.43 17.54
CA GLN A 124 2.07 2.76 17.54
C GLN A 124 2.70 2.75 16.15
N VAL A 125 1.93 2.43 15.11
CA VAL A 125 2.41 2.50 13.72
C VAL A 125 2.87 3.91 13.37
N GLN A 126 2.06 4.94 13.68
CA GLN A 126 2.40 6.34 13.39
C GLN A 126 3.67 6.81 14.11
N ALA A 127 3.84 6.46 15.38
CA ALA A 127 5.04 6.77 16.15
C ALA A 127 6.28 6.07 15.57
N MET A 128 6.13 4.82 15.15
CA MET A 128 7.21 4.07 14.50
C MET A 128 7.59 4.66 13.15
N VAL A 129 6.63 5.09 12.33
CA VAL A 129 6.90 5.79 11.06
C VAL A 129 7.73 7.05 11.31
N ALA A 130 7.37 7.87 12.30
CA ALA A 130 8.14 9.05 12.67
C ALA A 130 9.58 8.69 13.03
N ARG A 131 9.76 7.67 13.88
CA ARG A 131 11.08 7.18 14.29
C ARG A 131 11.90 6.64 13.12
N ILE A 132 11.29 5.86 12.22
CA ILE A 132 11.96 5.27 11.05
C ILE A 132 12.47 6.36 10.11
N LEU A 133 11.68 7.41 9.93
CA LEU A 133 11.99 8.53 9.03
C LEU A 133 12.79 9.66 9.72
N GLY A 134 13.12 9.52 11.01
CA GLY A 134 13.86 10.52 11.76
C GLY A 134 13.09 11.83 12.01
N LEU A 135 11.76 11.76 12.03
CA LEU A 135 10.88 12.91 12.25
C LEU A 135 10.66 13.16 13.75
N ALA A 136 10.59 14.44 14.14
CA ALA A 136 10.33 14.82 15.54
C ALA A 136 8.93 14.40 16.02
N GLU A 137 7.95 14.41 15.12
CA GLU A 137 6.58 13.97 15.38
C GLU A 137 6.01 13.20 14.19
N ALA A 138 4.92 12.46 14.45
CA ALA A 138 4.23 11.73 13.39
C ALA A 138 3.61 12.67 12.36
N PRO A 139 3.73 12.38 11.05
CA PRO A 139 3.06 13.13 9.99
C PRO A 139 1.55 13.23 10.24
N LYS A 140 1.01 14.44 10.03
CA LYS A 140 -0.41 14.75 10.17
C LYS A 140 -0.98 15.18 8.81
N PRO A 141 -2.22 14.80 8.47
CA PRO A 141 -3.14 13.97 9.25
C PRO A 141 -2.74 12.48 9.23
N ALA A 142 -3.50 11.63 9.95
CA ALA A 142 -3.22 10.20 10.08
C ALA A 142 -2.95 9.48 8.74
N ASP A 143 -3.69 9.84 7.69
CA ASP A 143 -3.59 9.25 6.34
C ASP A 143 -2.20 9.48 5.72
N ALA A 144 -1.49 10.56 6.10
CA ALA A 144 -0.12 10.82 5.69
C ALA A 144 0.85 9.76 6.26
N ALA A 145 0.71 9.46 7.55
CA ALA A 145 1.53 8.45 8.21
C ALA A 145 1.20 7.03 7.71
N ASP A 146 -0.08 6.75 7.41
CA ASP A 146 -0.50 5.46 6.86
C ASP A 146 0.09 5.23 5.45
N ALA A 147 0.06 6.24 4.58
CA ALA A 147 0.68 6.18 3.25
C ALA A 147 2.20 5.92 3.31
N LEU A 148 2.91 6.59 4.23
CA LEU A 148 4.34 6.34 4.46
C LEU A 148 4.60 4.93 5.01
N ALA A 149 3.76 4.45 5.93
CA ALA A 149 3.85 3.09 6.45
C ALA A 149 3.72 2.04 5.34
N ILE A 150 2.80 2.25 4.40
CA ILE A 150 2.58 1.37 3.24
C ILE A 150 3.82 1.35 2.33
N ALA A 151 4.40 2.51 2.05
CA ALA A 151 5.61 2.63 1.23
C ALA A 151 6.81 1.91 1.87
N ILE A 152 7.04 2.15 3.17
CA ILE A 152 8.12 1.50 3.94
C ILE A 152 7.89 -0.02 4.02
N CYS A 153 6.65 -0.46 4.27
CA CYS A 153 6.28 -1.87 4.30
C CYS A 153 6.65 -2.57 3.00
N HIS A 154 6.34 -1.96 1.85
CA HIS A 154 6.70 -2.52 0.56
C HIS A 154 8.22 -2.63 0.38
N ALA A 155 8.95 -1.54 0.61
CA ALA A 155 10.41 -1.50 0.42
C ALA A 155 11.14 -2.54 1.29
N TRP A 156 10.71 -2.71 2.54
CA TRP A 156 11.31 -3.69 3.45
C TRP A 156 10.99 -5.14 3.11
N ARG A 157 9.86 -5.41 2.45
CA ARG A 157 9.48 -6.74 1.96
C ARG A 157 10.13 -7.08 0.61
N GLY A 158 10.44 -6.06 -0.20
CA GLY A 158 11.00 -6.20 -1.55
C GLY A 158 12.53 -6.15 -1.65
N SER A 159 13.25 -5.85 -0.56
CA SER A 159 14.73 -5.86 -0.59
C SER A 159 15.23 -7.32 -0.71
N PRO A 160 16.02 -7.67 -1.76
CA PRO A 160 16.65 -8.98 -1.88
C PRO A 160 17.83 -9.07 -0.90
N MET A 161 17.53 -9.12 0.39
CA MET A 161 18.50 -9.44 1.43
C MET A 161 17.77 -10.03 2.64
N ALA A 162 17.26 -11.24 2.42
CA ALA A 162 16.90 -12.20 3.48
C ALA A 162 17.49 -13.59 3.18
N ASP A 163 18.61 -13.64 2.46
CA ASP A 163 19.42 -14.84 2.29
C ASP A 163 20.78 -14.61 2.95
N THR A 164 20.75 -14.50 4.29
CA THR A 164 21.94 -14.78 5.09
C THR A 164 22.20 -16.29 4.95
N PRO A 165 23.40 -16.77 4.61
CA PRO A 165 23.65 -18.20 4.54
C PRO A 165 23.40 -18.81 5.92
N ARG A 166 22.25 -19.48 6.05
CA ARG A 166 21.84 -20.16 7.27
C ARG A 166 22.66 -21.44 7.35
N GLY A 167 23.43 -21.59 8.42
CA GLY A 167 24.29 -22.75 8.64
C GLY A 167 23.52 -24.08 8.53
N PRO A 168 24.22 -25.18 8.20
CA PRO A 168 23.58 -26.48 7.93
C PRO A 168 22.97 -27.02 9.23
N GLY A 169 21.65 -26.87 9.38
CA GLY A 169 20.93 -27.38 10.56
C GLY A 169 19.56 -26.78 10.86
N SER A 170 19.11 -25.73 10.17
CA SER A 170 17.73 -25.22 10.35
C SER A 170 16.81 -25.67 9.22
N GLU A 171 15.84 -26.52 9.53
CA GLU A 171 14.78 -26.93 8.61
C GLU A 171 14.07 -25.72 7.98
N PRO A 172 13.63 -25.82 6.70
CA PRO A 172 12.91 -24.74 6.05
C PRO A 172 11.55 -24.55 6.74
N ALA A 173 11.32 -23.37 7.32
CA ALA A 173 10.01 -22.93 7.78
C ALA A 173 9.09 -22.70 6.56
N SER A 174 8.57 -23.80 6.03
CA SER A 174 7.60 -23.87 4.94
C SER A 174 6.15 -23.77 5.43
N ALA A 175 5.92 -23.35 6.68
CA ALA A 175 4.59 -23.17 7.22
C ALA A 175 4.01 -21.82 6.79
N GLN A 176 3.12 -21.86 5.80
CA GLN A 176 2.30 -20.74 5.35
C GLN A 176 1.55 -20.12 6.53
N THR A 177 1.50 -18.79 6.60
CA THR A 177 0.66 -18.12 7.60
C THR A 177 -0.82 -18.38 7.31
N PRO A 178 -1.71 -18.38 8.32
CA PRO A 178 -3.15 -18.55 8.11
C PRO A 178 -3.75 -17.55 7.11
N ALA A 179 -3.21 -16.33 7.04
CA ALA A 179 -3.63 -15.30 6.08
C ALA A 179 -3.25 -15.66 4.63
N GLN A 180 -2.07 -16.24 4.40
CA GLN A 180 -1.63 -16.71 3.08
C GLN A 180 -2.43 -17.94 2.60
N ALA A 181 -2.83 -18.82 3.53
CA ALA A 181 -3.69 -19.96 3.23
C ALA A 181 -5.10 -19.52 2.82
N ALA A 182 -5.69 -18.56 3.56
CA ALA A 182 -6.99 -17.98 3.24
C ALA A 182 -7.00 -17.26 1.88
N TRP A 183 -5.91 -16.58 1.53
CA TRP A 183 -5.72 -15.92 0.23
C TRP A 183 -5.79 -16.90 -0.96
N ARG A 184 -5.00 -17.98 -0.91
CA ARG A 184 -5.00 -18.98 -1.99
C ARG A 184 -6.34 -19.70 -2.12
N ALA A 185 -7.05 -19.91 -1.01
CA ALA A 185 -8.40 -20.46 -1.05
C ALA A 185 -9.36 -19.53 -1.81
N ALA A 186 -9.31 -18.22 -1.52
CA ALA A 186 -10.12 -17.23 -2.22
C ALA A 186 -9.76 -17.12 -3.72
N GLU A 187 -8.47 -17.14 -4.08
CA GLU A 187 -8.04 -17.11 -5.49
C GLU A 187 -8.52 -18.34 -6.28
N ARG A 188 -8.48 -19.54 -5.68
CA ARG A 188 -8.97 -20.77 -6.32
C ARG A 188 -10.48 -20.71 -6.55
N SER A 189 -11.23 -20.23 -5.56
CA SER A 189 -12.68 -20.07 -5.69
C SER A 189 -13.05 -19.04 -6.78
N ALA A 190 -12.34 -17.90 -6.84
CA ALA A 190 -12.58 -16.88 -7.87
C ALA A 190 -12.27 -17.39 -9.30
N ARG A 191 -11.18 -18.16 -9.47
CA ARG A 191 -10.85 -18.78 -10.76
C ARG A 191 -11.86 -19.86 -11.17
N ALA A 192 -12.40 -20.62 -10.22
CA ALA A 192 -13.42 -21.64 -10.49
C ALA A 192 -14.78 -21.04 -10.88
N SER A 193 -15.08 -19.82 -10.45
CA SER A 193 -16.34 -19.11 -10.77
C SER A 193 -16.30 -18.30 -12.08
N ALA A 194 -15.14 -18.20 -12.73
CA ALA A 194 -15.00 -17.47 -14.00
C ALA A 194 -15.55 -18.29 -15.17
N VAL A 195 -16.86 -18.19 -15.42
CA VAL A 195 -17.50 -18.73 -16.63
C VAL A 195 -17.04 -17.91 -17.84
N PRO A 196 -16.47 -18.50 -18.90
CA PRO A 196 -16.11 -17.74 -20.10
C PRO A 196 -17.39 -17.29 -20.81
N ARG A 197 -17.69 -15.99 -20.74
CA ARG A 197 -18.70 -15.36 -21.61
C ARG A 197 -18.20 -15.42 -23.05
N ARG A 198 -18.71 -16.37 -23.84
CA ARG A 198 -18.63 -16.27 -25.30
C ARG A 198 -19.43 -15.04 -25.71
N LEU A 199 -18.74 -14.03 -26.23
CA LEU A 199 -19.38 -12.95 -26.97
C LEU A 199 -19.96 -13.59 -28.25
N ALA A 200 -21.28 -13.72 -28.30
CA ALA A 200 -21.98 -14.04 -29.54
C ALA A 200 -21.84 -12.83 -30.48
N ARG A 201 -21.46 -13.13 -31.72
CA ARG A 201 -21.24 -12.15 -32.81
C ARG A 201 -22.54 -11.49 -33.24
#